data_AF-A0A1M5N9B5-F1
#
_entry.id   AF-A0A1M5N9B5-F1
#
_cell.length_a   1.000
_cell.length_b   1.000
_cell.length_c   1.000
_cell.angle_alpha   90.00
_cell.angle_beta   90.00
_cell.angle_gamma   90.00
#
_symmetry.space_group_name_H-M   'P 1'
#
loop_
_entity.id
_entity.type
_entity.pdbx_description
1 polymer ?
#
loop_
_entity_poly.entity_id
_entity_poly.type
_entity_poly.pdbx_seq_one_letter_code
_entity_poly.pdbx_strand_id
1 'polypeptide(L)'
;MPSPSVPLPADVVRGFLDDVRSGARPDRADRYLAPRVEARQGPPGAVRAVVRRTPGQYADHVREMLRAVGPWDFEVTGVVDTGPEVEATWRQAGTVAAGPHRGRRVVEHGRAGYTVRDGRITGYWIDVREETVHERTGPPAPEVLRYAAFSADPRGGNPAGVVLDAGGMTAGEMLATAADVGFSETAFLVPRGDGRFAVRYFSPRAEVSFCGHATIASAVAHAERSGPGRLLYETPAGPVEVVTSRTDGAWQATLTSVPPRTVPLDAADRGDLLTALGWSEADLDPDLPARVAYAGAWHPVLAAATRQRLADLEYDPAALGELMARRDWTTVALVWREAATTFHARNPFPPGGVVEDPATGAAAAAFGGYLREQGLVPLPARLTVLQGADMGRPSRLTVDVPAHPDAGVRVTGNAVALPARGTWQEES
;
A
#
# COMPACT_ATOMS: atom_id res chain seq x y z
N MET A 1 -19.55 57.40 42.23
CA MET A 1 -19.56 56.00 41.76
C MET A 1 -18.47 55.86 40.72
N PRO A 2 -17.56 54.88 40.80
CA PRO A 2 -16.60 54.67 39.72
C PRO A 2 -17.38 54.32 38.47
N SER A 3 -17.12 55.00 37.35
CA SER A 3 -17.66 54.62 36.04
C SER A 3 -17.35 53.14 35.82
N PRO A 4 -18.33 52.32 35.37
CA PRO A 4 -18.06 50.92 35.08
C PRO A 4 -16.88 50.85 34.10
N SER A 5 -15.80 50.20 34.51
CA SER A 5 -14.62 50.02 33.68
C SER A 5 -15.05 49.32 32.39
N VAL A 6 -14.81 49.96 31.25
CA VAL A 6 -15.09 49.35 29.94
C VAL A 6 -14.25 48.07 29.85
N PRO A 7 -14.86 46.89 29.60
CA PRO A 7 -14.12 45.64 29.51
C PRO A 7 -13.12 45.68 28.36
N LEU A 8 -11.99 45.00 28.53
CA LEU A 8 -10.97 44.92 27.48
C LEU A 8 -11.55 44.24 26.23
N PRO A 9 -11.22 44.72 25.01
CA PRO A 9 -11.71 44.13 23.76
C PRO A 9 -11.54 42.60 23.68
N ALA A 10 -10.36 42.09 24.08
CA ALA A 10 -10.08 40.66 24.10
C ALA A 10 -11.02 39.87 25.04
N ASP A 11 -11.38 40.43 26.20
CA ASP A 11 -12.28 39.79 27.15
C ASP A 11 -13.72 39.75 26.63
N VAL A 12 -14.15 40.83 25.95
CA VAL A 12 -15.46 40.87 25.28
C VAL A 12 -15.56 39.78 24.21
N VAL A 13 -14.51 39.62 23.39
CA VAL A 13 -14.48 38.60 22.33
C VAL A 13 -14.38 37.19 22.87
N ARG A 14 -13.52 36.94 23.86
CA ARG A 14 -13.43 35.62 24.52
C ARG A 14 -14.76 35.24 25.16
N GLY A 15 -15.38 36.15 25.92
CA GLY A 15 -16.68 35.92 26.53
C GLY A 15 -17.78 35.67 25.49
N PHE A 16 -17.75 36.39 24.36
CA PHE A 16 -18.66 36.14 23.23
C PHE A 16 -18.47 34.74 22.62
N LEU A 17 -17.22 34.30 22.45
CA LEU A 17 -16.92 32.99 21.93
C LEU A 17 -17.42 31.88 22.87
N ASP A 18 -17.13 32.02 24.17
CA ASP A 18 -17.45 31.02 25.19
C ASP A 18 -18.95 30.94 25.53
N ASP A 19 -19.66 32.07 25.60
CA ASP A 19 -21.11 32.08 25.89
C ASP A 19 -21.94 31.88 24.62
N VAL A 20 -21.63 32.58 23.52
CA VAL A 20 -22.57 32.71 22.38
C VAL A 20 -22.14 31.83 21.20
N ARG A 21 -20.92 31.98 20.69
CA ARG A 21 -20.46 31.24 19.50
C ARG A 21 -20.39 29.74 19.76
N SER A 22 -19.97 29.34 20.96
CA SER A 22 -19.93 27.95 21.41
C SER A 22 -21.31 27.27 21.41
N GLY A 23 -22.39 28.05 21.45
CA GLY A 23 -23.74 27.53 21.61
C GLY A 23 -24.19 27.35 23.06
N ALA A 24 -23.35 27.67 24.05
CA ALA A 24 -23.68 27.45 25.46
C ALA A 24 -24.86 28.30 25.96
N ARG A 25 -24.93 29.57 25.57
CA ARG A 25 -25.94 30.57 25.95
C ARG A 25 -26.19 31.58 24.81
N PRO A 26 -26.75 31.16 23.66
CA PRO A 26 -26.93 32.04 22.50
C PRO A 26 -27.75 33.30 22.79
N ASP A 27 -28.69 33.23 23.74
CA ASP A 27 -29.53 34.36 24.17
C ASP A 27 -28.74 35.53 24.78
N ARG A 28 -27.48 35.33 25.18
CA ARG A 28 -26.61 36.38 25.70
C ARG A 28 -25.92 37.20 24.60
N ALA A 29 -26.28 37.01 23.33
CA ALA A 29 -25.68 37.75 22.22
C ALA A 29 -25.74 39.28 22.43
N ASP A 30 -26.80 39.80 23.04
CA ASP A 30 -27.03 41.22 23.34
C ASP A 30 -26.03 41.81 24.36
N ARG A 31 -25.45 40.96 25.22
CA ARG A 31 -24.39 41.35 26.15
C ARG A 31 -23.11 41.77 25.42
N TYR A 32 -22.81 41.12 24.29
CA TYR A 32 -21.53 41.26 23.60
C TYR A 32 -21.63 42.02 22.27
N LEU A 33 -22.76 41.91 21.57
CA LEU A 33 -22.97 42.50 20.26
C LEU A 33 -23.66 43.87 20.37
N ALA A 34 -23.29 44.81 19.50
CA ALA A 34 -24.04 46.04 19.30
C ALA A 34 -25.44 45.75 18.70
N PRO A 35 -26.41 46.68 18.80
CA PRO A 35 -27.75 46.49 18.23
C PRO A 35 -27.76 46.18 16.73
N ARG A 36 -26.71 46.60 16.02
CA ARG A 36 -26.42 46.25 14.62
C ARG A 36 -24.94 45.92 14.48
N VAL A 37 -24.66 44.74 13.93
CA VAL A 37 -23.30 44.25 13.68
C VAL A 37 -23.13 43.97 12.20
N GLU A 38 -22.01 44.43 11.64
CA GLU A 38 -21.62 44.09 10.27
C GLU A 38 -20.79 42.80 10.25
N ALA A 39 -21.35 41.73 9.68
CA ALA A 39 -20.72 40.43 9.55
C ALA A 39 -20.21 40.22 8.13
N ARG A 40 -18.91 39.94 7.98
CA ARG A 40 -18.27 39.71 6.68
C ARG A 40 -17.87 38.24 6.55
N GLN A 41 -18.25 37.58 5.46
CA GLN A 41 -17.79 36.22 5.15
C GLN A 41 -16.47 36.30 4.39
N GLY A 42 -15.38 35.92 5.04
CA GLY A 42 -14.02 36.05 4.52
C GLY A 42 -13.27 37.28 5.06
N PRO A 43 -11.92 37.21 5.14
CA PRO A 43 -11.09 38.28 5.69
C PRO A 43 -11.07 39.54 4.79
N PRO A 44 -10.56 40.68 5.30
CA PRO A 44 -10.32 41.87 4.49
C PRO A 44 -9.54 41.53 3.21
N GLY A 45 -10.02 42.00 2.05
CA GLY A 45 -9.44 41.68 0.74
C GLY A 45 -9.98 40.39 0.08
N ALA A 46 -10.76 39.57 0.79
CA ALA A 46 -11.39 38.35 0.26
C ALA A 46 -12.86 38.19 0.71
N VAL A 47 -13.55 39.31 0.98
CA VAL A 47 -14.93 39.33 1.46
C VAL A 47 -15.88 38.84 0.36
N ARG A 48 -16.62 37.76 0.66
CA ARG A 48 -17.59 37.14 -0.25
C ARG A 48 -19.00 37.70 -0.06
N ALA A 49 -19.35 38.07 1.17
CA ALA A 49 -20.67 38.61 1.50
C ALA A 49 -20.58 39.50 2.76
N VAL A 50 -21.48 40.48 2.85
CA VAL A 50 -21.66 41.32 4.03
C VAL A 50 -23.11 41.23 4.48
N VAL A 51 -23.32 40.87 5.74
CA VAL A 51 -24.65 40.70 6.33
C VAL A 51 -24.73 41.57 7.58
N ARG A 52 -25.82 42.34 7.70
CA ARG A 52 -26.12 43.06 8.95
C ARG A 52 -27.02 42.20 9.81
N ARG A 53 -26.63 42.00 11.07
CA ARG A 53 -27.39 41.16 12.01
C ARG A 53 -27.62 41.90 13.33
N THR A 54 -28.79 41.68 13.92
CA THR A 54 -29.07 41.98 15.32
C THR A 54 -28.55 40.85 16.21
N PRO A 55 -28.43 41.06 17.54
CA PRO A 55 -28.06 39.99 18.46
C PRO A 55 -28.98 38.76 18.40
N GLY A 56 -30.30 38.99 18.29
CA GLY A 56 -31.28 37.91 18.15
C GLY A 56 -31.08 37.09 16.86
N GLN A 57 -30.84 37.75 15.73
CA GLN A 57 -30.54 37.07 14.47
C GLN A 57 -29.24 36.25 14.53
N TYR A 58 -28.24 36.70 15.29
CA TYR A 58 -27.02 35.92 15.52
C TYR A 58 -27.31 34.70 16.40
N ALA A 59 -28.08 34.86 17.48
CA ALA A 59 -28.47 33.76 18.36
C ALA A 59 -29.24 32.66 17.58
N ASP A 60 -30.17 33.06 16.70
CA ASP A 60 -30.91 32.13 15.85
C ASP A 60 -30.01 31.38 14.87
N HIS A 61 -29.02 32.05 14.29
CA HIS A 61 -28.02 31.43 13.42
C HIS A 61 -27.19 30.37 14.16
N VAL A 62 -26.77 30.64 15.40
CA VAL A 62 -26.08 29.63 16.22
C VAL A 62 -26.98 28.42 16.51
N ARG A 63 -28.26 28.64 16.82
CA ARG A 63 -29.23 27.55 17.03
C ARG A 63 -29.48 26.72 15.78
N GLU A 64 -29.50 27.35 14.61
CA GLU A 64 -29.61 26.65 13.33
C GLU A 64 -28.41 25.73 13.11
N MET A 65 -27.19 26.23 13.35
CA MET A 65 -25.98 25.43 13.27
C MET A 65 -25.99 24.24 14.25
N LEU A 66 -26.39 24.46 15.51
CA LEU A 66 -26.54 23.40 16.52
C LEU A 66 -27.58 22.33 16.12
N ARG A 67 -28.66 22.73 15.45
CA ARG A 67 -29.67 21.78 14.94
C ARG A 67 -29.14 20.94 13.79
N ALA A 68 -28.26 21.50 12.95
CA ALA A 68 -27.69 20.79 11.81
C ALA A 68 -26.59 19.79 12.22
N VAL A 69 -25.69 20.17 13.12
CA VAL A 69 -24.47 19.42 13.46
C VAL A 69 -24.53 18.78 14.86
N GLY A 70 -25.64 18.94 15.59
CA GLY A 70 -25.76 18.47 16.97
C GLY A 70 -24.95 19.32 17.96
N PRO A 71 -24.87 18.92 19.24
CA PRO A 71 -23.92 19.52 20.17
C PRO A 71 -22.49 19.30 19.65
N TRP A 72 -21.67 20.35 19.68
CA TRP A 72 -20.25 20.27 19.33
C TRP A 72 -19.38 20.59 20.54
N ASP A 73 -18.17 20.06 20.54
CA ASP A 73 -17.09 20.57 21.38
C ASP A 73 -16.60 21.88 20.77
N PHE A 74 -16.43 22.91 21.59
CA PHE A 74 -15.94 24.22 21.15
C PHE A 74 -14.76 24.66 22.01
N GLU A 75 -13.63 24.95 21.39
CA GLU A 75 -12.39 25.32 22.07
C GLU A 75 -11.82 26.60 21.45
N VAL A 76 -11.69 27.65 22.25
CA VAL A 76 -10.98 28.87 21.86
C VAL A 76 -9.48 28.63 21.93
N THR A 77 -8.81 28.58 20.77
CA THR A 77 -7.38 28.29 20.66
C THR A 77 -6.50 29.54 20.71
N GLY A 78 -7.07 30.72 20.47
CA GLY A 78 -6.34 31.98 20.52
C GLY A 78 -7.26 33.20 20.53
N VAL A 79 -6.89 34.23 21.30
CA VAL A 79 -7.50 35.56 21.25
C VAL A 79 -6.38 36.58 21.44
N VAL A 80 -6.18 37.44 20.46
CA VAL A 80 -5.11 38.44 20.41
C VAL A 80 -5.70 39.79 20.05
N ASP A 81 -5.53 40.79 20.91
CA ASP A 81 -5.84 42.18 20.58
C ASP A 81 -4.71 42.77 19.73
N THR A 82 -5.02 43.12 18.47
CA THR A 82 -4.02 43.68 17.55
C THR A 82 -4.05 45.21 17.52
N GLY A 83 -5.00 45.84 18.21
CA GLY A 83 -5.28 47.27 18.16
C GLY A 83 -6.53 47.61 17.34
N PRO A 84 -6.51 47.52 15.99
CA PRO A 84 -7.67 47.85 15.17
C PRO A 84 -8.78 46.80 15.26
N GLU A 85 -8.42 45.55 15.54
CA GLU A 85 -9.33 44.42 15.72
C GLU A 85 -8.77 43.44 16.77
N VAL A 86 -9.66 42.63 17.34
CA VAL A 86 -9.29 41.47 18.12
C VAL A 86 -9.38 40.25 17.21
N GLU A 87 -8.26 39.58 16.97
CA GLU A 87 -8.24 38.31 16.24
C GLU A 87 -8.51 37.15 17.20
N ALA A 88 -9.32 36.21 16.76
CA ALA A 88 -9.56 34.98 17.49
C ALA A 88 -9.54 33.76 16.58
N THR A 89 -9.08 32.66 17.15
CA THR A 89 -9.09 31.33 16.53
C THR A 89 -9.77 30.35 17.47
N TRP A 90 -10.48 29.39 16.88
CA TRP A 90 -11.11 28.31 17.62
C TRP A 90 -11.13 27.03 16.80
N ARG A 91 -11.33 25.93 17.51
CA ARG A 91 -11.64 24.62 16.96
C ARG A 91 -13.02 24.21 17.45
N GLN A 92 -13.88 23.74 16.56
CA GLN A 92 -15.16 23.16 16.93
C GLN A 92 -15.32 21.78 16.28
N ALA A 93 -15.88 20.82 17.01
CA ALA A 93 -16.06 19.45 16.52
C ALA A 93 -17.44 18.91 16.89
N GLY A 94 -18.22 18.46 15.90
CA GLY A 94 -19.57 17.93 16.11
C GLY A 94 -19.88 16.73 15.23
N THR A 95 -21.08 16.17 15.37
CA THR A 95 -21.53 15.00 14.59
C THR A 95 -22.85 15.30 13.90
N VAL A 96 -22.85 15.29 12.56
CA VAL A 96 -24.01 15.67 11.74
C VAL A 96 -25.27 14.95 12.21
N ALA A 97 -26.27 15.72 12.67
CA ALA A 97 -27.45 15.18 13.34
C ALA A 97 -28.53 14.69 12.35
N ALA A 98 -28.59 15.29 11.16
CA ALA A 98 -29.62 15.02 10.15
C ALA A 98 -29.11 15.20 8.71
N GLY A 99 -29.81 14.61 7.73
CA GLY A 99 -29.47 14.68 6.30
C GLY A 99 -28.59 13.52 5.80
N PRO A 100 -28.17 13.55 4.51
CA PRO A 100 -27.46 12.45 3.85
C PRO A 100 -26.07 12.14 4.44
N HIS A 101 -25.55 13.00 5.31
CA HIS A 101 -24.25 12.84 5.99
C HIS A 101 -24.38 12.58 7.49
N ARG A 102 -25.57 12.19 7.97
CA ARG A 102 -25.83 11.90 9.39
C ARG A 102 -24.79 10.93 9.98
N GLY A 103 -24.26 11.26 11.16
CA GLY A 103 -23.26 10.45 11.86
C GLY A 103 -21.81 10.75 11.47
N ARG A 104 -21.56 11.54 10.43
CA ARG A 104 -20.22 12.03 10.11
C ARG A 104 -19.74 13.01 11.19
N ARG A 105 -18.55 12.78 11.74
CA ARG A 105 -17.86 13.77 12.57
C ARG A 105 -17.31 14.87 11.67
N VAL A 106 -17.50 16.12 12.09
CA VAL A 106 -17.00 17.32 11.39
C VAL A 106 -16.13 18.08 12.37
N VAL A 107 -14.94 18.48 11.92
CA VAL A 107 -14.06 19.38 12.67
C VAL A 107 -13.85 20.63 11.83
N GLU A 108 -14.15 21.79 12.42
CA GLU A 108 -13.94 23.09 11.80
C GLU A 108 -12.92 23.88 12.58
N HIS A 109 -12.01 24.51 11.84
CA HIS A 109 -11.08 25.49 12.37
C HIS A 109 -11.53 26.87 11.91
N GLY A 110 -11.89 27.72 12.86
CA GLY A 110 -12.37 29.07 12.60
C GLY A 110 -11.33 30.12 12.96
N ARG A 111 -11.28 31.17 12.14
CA ARG A 111 -10.54 32.41 12.40
C ARG A 111 -11.46 33.60 12.15
N ALA A 112 -11.43 34.58 13.04
CA ALA A 112 -12.21 35.80 12.90
C ALA A 112 -11.46 37.01 13.43
N GLY A 113 -11.74 38.18 12.85
CA GLY A 113 -11.35 39.47 13.41
C GLY A 113 -12.60 40.23 13.86
N TYR A 114 -12.56 40.79 15.06
CA TYR A 114 -13.68 41.49 15.69
C TYR A 114 -13.34 42.96 15.94
N THR A 115 -14.22 43.87 15.52
CA THR A 115 -14.14 45.28 15.87
C THR A 115 -14.95 45.55 17.13
N VAL A 116 -14.28 45.89 18.24
CA VAL A 116 -14.94 46.21 19.52
C VAL A 116 -14.93 47.72 19.74
N ARG A 117 -16.08 48.30 20.08
CA ARG A 117 -16.23 49.71 20.48
C ARG A 117 -17.14 49.78 21.69
N ASP A 118 -16.76 50.59 22.68
CA ASP A 118 -17.53 50.80 23.91
C ASP A 118 -17.97 49.49 24.59
N GLY A 119 -17.06 48.50 24.61
CA GLY A 119 -17.30 47.19 25.21
C GLY A 119 -18.24 46.27 24.40
N ARG A 120 -18.55 46.61 23.14
CA ARG A 120 -19.41 45.79 22.26
C ARG A 120 -18.79 45.53 20.90
N ILE A 121 -19.02 44.34 20.37
CA ILE A 121 -18.66 43.96 19.00
C ILE A 121 -19.59 44.70 18.02
N THR A 122 -19.01 45.53 17.16
CA THR A 122 -19.73 46.31 16.14
C THR A 122 -19.58 45.75 14.72
N GLY A 123 -18.57 44.90 14.51
CA GLY A 123 -18.36 44.18 13.27
C GLY A 123 -17.44 42.98 13.46
N TYR A 124 -17.51 42.03 12.54
CA TYR A 124 -16.53 40.95 12.46
C TYR A 124 -16.41 40.42 11.03
N TRP A 125 -15.26 39.83 10.73
CA TRP A 125 -15.11 38.92 9.60
C TRP A 125 -14.83 37.51 10.11
N ILE A 126 -15.24 36.50 9.34
CA ILE A 126 -15.04 35.09 9.70
C ILE A 126 -14.58 34.29 8.49
N ASP A 127 -13.56 33.47 8.69
CA ASP A 127 -13.06 32.45 7.76
C ASP A 127 -13.07 31.10 8.48
N VAL A 128 -13.79 30.14 7.92
CA VAL A 128 -13.91 28.79 8.50
C VAL A 128 -13.41 27.79 7.47
N ARG A 129 -12.49 26.94 7.91
CA ARG A 129 -12.04 25.79 7.12
C ARG A 129 -12.59 24.53 7.75
N GLU A 130 -13.42 23.84 6.99
CA GLU A 130 -13.83 22.48 7.33
C GLU A 130 -12.67 21.54 7.02
N GLU A 131 -12.18 20.87 8.05
CA GLU A 131 -11.28 19.73 7.86
C GLU A 131 -12.16 18.49 7.74
N THR A 132 -12.06 17.77 6.62
CA THR A 132 -12.73 16.48 6.47
C THR A 132 -11.98 15.44 7.30
N VAL A 133 -12.21 15.44 8.60
CA VAL A 133 -11.62 14.47 9.53
C VAL A 133 -12.37 13.15 9.35
N HIS A 134 -11.75 12.22 8.63
CA HIS A 134 -12.12 10.80 8.70
C HIS A 134 -11.62 10.26 10.03
N GLU A 135 -12.31 10.59 11.12
CA GLU A 135 -11.96 10.06 12.43
C GLU A 135 -12.38 8.60 12.48
N ARG A 136 -11.39 7.74 12.25
CA ARG A 136 -11.53 6.29 12.30
C ARG A 136 -11.72 5.84 13.74
N THR A 137 -12.93 5.44 14.09
CA THR A 137 -13.22 4.64 15.30
C THR A 137 -12.92 3.15 15.09
N GLY A 138 -11.95 2.83 14.22
CA GLY A 138 -11.44 1.47 14.00
C GLY A 138 -10.03 1.31 14.61
N PRO A 139 -9.50 0.07 14.65
CA PRO A 139 -8.09 -0.16 15.00
C PRO A 139 -7.15 0.73 14.15
N PRO A 140 -5.90 0.99 14.60
CA PRO A 140 -4.93 1.79 13.86
C PRO A 140 -4.78 1.34 12.40
N ALA A 141 -4.30 2.22 11.52
CA ALA A 141 -4.13 1.88 10.11
C ALA A 141 -3.28 0.62 10.03
N PRO A 142 -3.70 -0.40 9.26
CA PRO A 142 -2.85 -1.54 9.04
C PRO A 142 -1.50 -1.01 8.56
N GLU A 143 -0.45 -1.36 9.29
CA GLU A 143 0.89 -0.88 8.98
C GLU A 143 1.32 -1.49 7.64
N VAL A 144 1.58 -0.63 6.67
CA VAL A 144 2.02 -1.05 5.34
C VAL A 144 3.54 -1.03 5.30
N LEU A 145 4.12 -2.22 5.30
CA LEU A 145 5.55 -2.43 5.13
C LEU A 145 5.91 -2.58 3.65
N ARG A 146 7.15 -2.20 3.31
CA ARG A 146 7.69 -2.31 1.96
C ARG A 146 8.98 -3.10 2.03
N TYR A 147 9.09 -4.17 1.25
CA TYR A 147 10.27 -5.04 1.21
C TYR A 147 10.66 -5.35 -0.22
N ALA A 148 11.93 -5.65 -0.46
CA ALA A 148 12.37 -6.35 -1.66
C ALA A 148 12.75 -7.78 -1.28
N ALA A 149 12.10 -8.76 -1.89
CA ALA A 149 12.41 -10.18 -1.69
C ALA A 149 13.49 -10.66 -2.67
N PHE A 150 14.16 -11.76 -2.33
CA PHE A 150 15.26 -12.37 -3.07
C PHE A 150 16.52 -11.50 -3.20
N SER A 151 16.67 -10.52 -2.30
CA SER A 151 17.88 -9.70 -2.18
C SER A 151 18.09 -9.28 -0.73
N ALA A 152 19.35 -9.07 -0.35
CA ALA A 152 19.73 -8.38 0.89
C ALA A 152 20.06 -6.89 0.66
N ASP A 153 20.16 -6.46 -0.61
CA ASP A 153 20.38 -5.08 -1.03
C ASP A 153 19.05 -4.49 -1.54
N PRO A 154 18.57 -3.34 -1.00
CA PRO A 154 17.31 -2.72 -1.41
C PRO A 154 17.27 -2.26 -2.88
N ARG A 155 18.42 -2.16 -3.55
CA ARG A 155 18.52 -1.89 -5.00
C ARG A 155 18.16 -3.12 -5.85
N GLY A 156 18.31 -4.32 -5.30
CA GLY A 156 17.97 -5.59 -5.95
C GLY A 156 16.60 -6.12 -5.59
N GLY A 157 16.33 -7.37 -5.94
CA GLY A 157 15.14 -8.09 -5.48
C GLY A 157 13.82 -7.66 -6.14
N ASN A 158 12.74 -8.31 -5.73
CA ASN A 158 11.38 -8.04 -6.19
C ASN A 158 10.55 -7.31 -5.11
N PRO A 159 10.14 -6.04 -5.33
CA PRO A 159 9.38 -5.26 -4.36
C PRO A 159 8.00 -5.84 -4.05
N ALA A 160 7.65 -5.93 -2.77
CA ALA A 160 6.31 -6.26 -2.31
C ALA A 160 5.86 -5.35 -1.16
N GLY A 161 4.56 -5.10 -1.12
CA GLY A 161 3.89 -4.57 0.06
C GLY A 161 3.59 -5.71 1.04
N VAL A 162 3.63 -5.43 2.34
CA VAL A 162 3.28 -6.38 3.39
C VAL A 162 2.44 -5.70 4.46
N VAL A 163 1.28 -6.27 4.77
CA VAL A 163 0.46 -5.94 5.92
C VAL A 163 0.41 -7.17 6.82
N LEU A 164 1.08 -7.12 7.96
CA LEU A 164 1.22 -8.26 8.88
C LEU A 164 -0.05 -8.56 9.71
N ASP A 165 -0.92 -7.56 9.87
CA ASP A 165 -2.24 -7.72 10.49
C ASP A 165 -3.31 -6.94 9.69
N ALA A 166 -4.06 -7.70 8.91
CA ALA A 166 -5.16 -7.23 8.08
C ALA A 166 -6.53 -7.68 8.62
N GLY A 167 -6.64 -8.08 9.89
CA GLY A 167 -7.84 -8.68 10.48
C GLY A 167 -9.12 -7.81 10.43
N GLY A 168 -8.97 -6.50 10.21
CA GLY A 168 -10.08 -5.55 10.06
C GLY A 168 -10.32 -5.05 8.63
N MET A 169 -9.57 -5.51 7.63
CA MET A 169 -9.66 -4.99 6.26
C MET A 169 -10.67 -5.78 5.42
N THR A 170 -11.49 -5.06 4.68
CA THR A 170 -12.31 -5.61 3.59
C THR A 170 -11.45 -5.88 2.34
N ALA A 171 -11.96 -6.70 1.41
CA ALA A 171 -11.28 -6.93 0.13
C ALA A 171 -11.07 -5.64 -0.68
N GLY A 172 -12.03 -4.69 -0.61
CA GLY A 172 -11.92 -3.40 -1.28
C GLY A 172 -10.80 -2.52 -0.70
N GLU A 173 -10.64 -2.52 0.63
CA GLU A 173 -9.54 -1.80 1.30
C GLU A 173 -8.18 -2.43 1.03
N MET A 174 -8.09 -3.77 0.98
CA MET A 174 -6.86 -4.48 0.59
C MET A 174 -6.46 -4.10 -0.85
N LEU A 175 -7.41 -4.12 -1.78
CA LEU A 175 -7.17 -3.73 -3.17
C LEU A 175 -6.72 -2.27 -3.30
N ALA A 176 -7.41 -1.34 -2.63
CA ALA A 176 -7.03 0.07 -2.62
C ALA A 176 -5.63 0.28 -2.03
N THR A 177 -5.30 -0.42 -0.95
CA THR A 177 -3.97 -0.38 -0.33
C THR A 177 -2.89 -0.90 -1.28
N ALA A 178 -3.14 -2.02 -1.99
CA ALA A 178 -2.21 -2.55 -2.97
C ALA A 178 -1.97 -1.57 -4.13
N ALA A 179 -3.03 -0.90 -4.60
CA ALA A 179 -2.93 0.15 -5.60
C ALA A 179 -2.09 1.35 -5.13
N ASP A 180 -2.29 1.80 -3.89
CA ASP A 180 -1.52 2.90 -3.29
C ASP A 180 -0.03 2.54 -3.11
N VAL A 181 0.27 1.30 -2.70
CA VAL A 181 1.64 0.78 -2.59
C VAL A 181 2.35 0.81 -3.94
N GLY A 182 1.64 0.41 -5.00
CA GLY A 182 2.07 0.48 -6.39
C GLY A 182 3.15 -0.53 -6.79
N PHE A 183 3.34 -1.59 -6.00
CA PHE A 183 4.19 -2.73 -6.37
C PHE A 183 3.38 -3.80 -7.09
N SER A 184 4.05 -4.81 -7.67
CA SER A 184 3.38 -5.88 -8.40
C SER A 184 2.38 -6.62 -7.51
N GLU A 185 2.75 -6.90 -6.25
CA GLU A 185 1.87 -7.51 -5.27
C GLU A 185 2.05 -6.94 -3.85
N THR A 186 0.96 -6.97 -3.09
CA THR A 186 0.92 -6.72 -1.65
C THR A 186 0.28 -7.92 -0.94
N ALA A 187 0.96 -8.44 0.10
CA ALA A 187 0.47 -9.53 0.94
C ALA A 187 -0.25 -8.99 2.18
N PHE A 188 -1.43 -9.53 2.47
CA PHE A 188 -2.25 -9.20 3.62
C PHE A 188 -2.43 -10.43 4.50
N LEU A 189 -1.89 -10.38 5.71
CA LEU A 189 -1.88 -11.50 6.65
C LEU A 189 -2.94 -11.27 7.73
N VAL A 190 -3.73 -12.30 8.03
CA VAL A 190 -4.65 -12.33 9.16
C VAL A 190 -4.17 -13.44 10.10
N PRO A 191 -3.64 -13.10 11.28
CA PRO A 191 -3.18 -14.09 12.26
C PRO A 191 -4.30 -15.06 12.67
N ARG A 192 -3.98 -16.35 12.75
CA ARG A 192 -4.88 -17.42 13.25
C ARG A 192 -4.38 -18.09 14.54
N GLY A 193 -3.20 -17.71 15.03
CA GLY A 193 -2.53 -18.35 16.18
C GLY A 193 -1.54 -19.43 15.74
N ASP A 194 -0.62 -19.82 16.63
CA ASP A 194 0.32 -20.94 16.44
C ASP A 194 1.12 -20.92 15.11
N GLY A 195 1.54 -19.73 14.68
CA GLY A 195 2.29 -19.56 13.42
C GLY A 195 1.44 -19.71 12.15
N ARG A 196 0.11 -19.77 12.28
CA ARG A 196 -0.84 -19.85 11.16
C ARG A 196 -1.38 -18.47 10.77
N PHE A 197 -1.50 -18.24 9.47
CA PHE A 197 -2.05 -17.00 8.91
C PHE A 197 -2.97 -17.32 7.74
N ALA A 198 -4.12 -16.65 7.66
CA ALA A 198 -4.82 -16.55 6.38
C ALA A 198 -4.14 -15.43 5.57
N VAL A 199 -3.74 -15.71 4.34
CA VAL A 199 -2.96 -14.76 3.52
C VAL A 199 -3.64 -14.54 2.18
N ARG A 200 -3.81 -13.26 1.82
CA ARG A 200 -4.33 -12.82 0.52
C ARG A 200 -3.31 -11.96 -0.18
N TYR A 201 -3.28 -12.03 -1.51
CA TYR A 201 -2.33 -11.29 -2.34
C TYR A 201 -3.10 -10.43 -3.33
N PHE A 202 -2.75 -9.15 -3.42
CA PHE A 202 -3.37 -8.25 -4.38
C PHE A 202 -2.31 -7.59 -5.23
N SER A 203 -2.52 -7.60 -6.54
CA SER A 203 -1.92 -6.63 -7.43
C SER A 203 -2.65 -5.28 -7.31
N PRO A 204 -2.14 -4.21 -7.94
CA PRO A 204 -2.87 -2.93 -7.99
C PRO A 204 -4.26 -3.01 -8.64
N ARG A 205 -4.60 -4.10 -9.33
CA ARG A 205 -5.84 -4.23 -10.11
C ARG A 205 -6.78 -5.32 -9.63
N ALA A 206 -6.26 -6.40 -9.05
CA ALA A 206 -7.06 -7.56 -8.66
C ALA A 206 -6.35 -8.43 -7.61
N GLU A 207 -7.13 -9.26 -6.93
CA GLU A 207 -6.60 -10.35 -6.10
C GLU A 207 -5.97 -11.44 -6.96
N VAL A 208 -4.85 -11.99 -6.50
CA VAL A 208 -4.18 -13.15 -7.11
C VAL A 208 -4.15 -14.30 -6.11
N SER A 209 -4.24 -15.54 -6.60
CA SER A 209 -4.37 -16.72 -5.73
C SER A 209 -3.11 -17.01 -4.92
N PHE A 210 -1.94 -16.61 -5.41
CA PHE A 210 -0.64 -16.81 -4.76
C PHE A 210 0.42 -15.87 -5.33
N CYS A 211 1.37 -15.44 -4.49
CA CYS A 211 2.59 -14.74 -4.93
C CYS A 211 3.80 -15.15 -4.08
N GLY A 212 4.83 -15.71 -4.74
CA GLY A 212 6.02 -16.24 -4.06
C GLY A 212 6.89 -15.17 -3.40
N HIS A 213 7.18 -14.05 -4.09
CA HIS A 213 8.05 -13.03 -3.53
C HIS A 213 7.39 -12.28 -2.36
N ALA A 214 6.08 -12.01 -2.44
CA ALA A 214 5.31 -11.43 -1.34
C ALA A 214 5.18 -12.39 -0.14
N THR A 215 5.15 -13.71 -0.40
CA THR A 215 5.26 -14.75 0.65
C THR A 215 6.61 -14.67 1.38
N ILE A 216 7.73 -14.57 0.65
CA ILE A 216 9.07 -14.44 1.24
C ILE A 216 9.18 -13.13 2.03
N ALA A 217 8.74 -12.01 1.44
CA ALA A 217 8.77 -10.69 2.08
C ALA A 217 7.96 -10.68 3.39
N SER A 218 6.74 -11.21 3.37
CA SER A 218 5.88 -11.25 4.57
C SER A 218 6.43 -12.15 5.67
N ALA A 219 7.01 -13.30 5.31
CA ALA A 219 7.62 -14.21 6.27
C ALA A 219 8.87 -13.60 6.92
N VAL A 220 9.72 -12.92 6.15
CA VAL A 220 10.88 -12.19 6.68
C VAL A 220 10.43 -11.03 7.57
N ALA A 221 9.48 -10.22 7.13
CA ALA A 221 8.94 -9.10 7.92
C ALA A 221 8.33 -9.58 9.25
N HIS A 222 7.66 -10.74 9.25
CA HIS A 222 7.18 -11.37 10.47
C HIS A 222 8.34 -11.86 11.36
N ALA A 223 9.35 -12.53 10.78
CA ALA A 223 10.48 -13.07 11.53
C ALA A 223 11.34 -11.98 12.18
N GLU A 224 11.48 -10.81 11.55
CA GLU A 224 12.14 -9.64 12.14
C GLU A 224 11.49 -9.18 13.45
N ARG A 225 10.17 -9.33 13.58
CA ARG A 225 9.40 -8.90 14.76
C ARG A 225 9.25 -10.00 15.80
N SER A 226 9.02 -11.23 15.36
CA SER A 226 8.60 -12.34 16.20
C SER A 226 9.66 -13.43 16.37
N GLY A 227 10.80 -13.32 15.68
CA GLY A 227 11.84 -14.35 15.63
C GLY A 227 11.62 -15.38 14.52
N PRO A 228 12.63 -16.24 14.25
CA PRO A 228 12.54 -17.29 13.24
C PRO A 228 11.54 -18.38 13.66
N GLY A 229 10.96 -19.07 12.70
CA GLY A 229 10.03 -20.16 12.97
C GLY A 229 9.42 -20.77 11.72
N ARG A 230 8.59 -21.78 11.94
CA ARG A 230 7.73 -22.36 10.90
C ARG A 230 6.41 -21.62 10.88
N LEU A 231 5.99 -21.20 9.71
CA LEU A 231 4.74 -20.53 9.44
C LEU A 231 3.93 -21.38 8.47
N LEU A 232 2.61 -21.34 8.62
CA LEU A 232 1.69 -21.94 7.67
C LEU A 232 0.75 -20.86 7.14
N TYR A 233 0.86 -20.58 5.85
CA TYR A 233 0.02 -19.61 5.16
C TYR A 233 -1.12 -20.32 4.45
N GLU A 234 -2.34 -20.03 4.87
CA GLU A 234 -3.56 -20.51 4.24
C GLU A 234 -3.92 -19.50 3.13
N THR A 235 -3.66 -19.88 1.88
CA THR A 235 -3.87 -19.03 0.70
C THR A 235 -5.02 -19.55 -0.15
N PRO A 236 -5.59 -18.76 -1.08
CA PRO A 236 -6.56 -19.27 -2.06
C PRO A 236 -6.03 -20.42 -2.92
N ALA A 237 -4.72 -20.49 -3.15
CA ALA A 237 -4.07 -21.60 -3.86
C ALA A 237 -3.83 -22.84 -2.97
N GLY A 238 -4.18 -22.78 -1.68
CA GLY A 238 -3.95 -23.84 -0.69
C GLY A 238 -2.92 -23.46 0.38
N PRO A 239 -2.61 -24.39 1.31
CA PRO A 239 -1.63 -24.16 2.37
C PRO A 239 -0.21 -24.10 1.82
N VAL A 240 0.57 -23.13 2.29
CA VAL A 240 1.99 -22.93 1.96
C VAL A 240 2.80 -22.95 3.25
N GLU A 241 3.70 -23.92 3.37
CA GLU A 241 4.65 -23.95 4.49
C GLU A 241 5.82 -23.01 4.20
N VAL A 242 6.11 -22.13 5.16
CA VAL A 242 7.24 -21.22 5.11
C VAL A 242 8.11 -21.39 6.35
N VAL A 243 9.42 -21.57 6.17
CA VAL A 243 10.38 -21.64 7.26
C VAL A 243 11.29 -20.43 7.21
N THR A 244 11.37 -19.69 8.30
CA THR A 244 12.26 -18.53 8.43
C THR A 244 13.48 -18.87 9.25
N SER A 245 14.62 -18.33 8.85
CA SER A 245 15.88 -18.48 9.55
C SER A 245 16.73 -17.23 9.40
N ARG A 246 17.82 -17.17 10.16
CA ARG A 246 18.82 -16.11 10.04
C ARG A 246 20.17 -16.74 9.75
N THR A 247 20.80 -16.35 8.65
CA THR A 247 22.09 -16.86 8.19
C THR A 247 23.01 -15.67 7.95
N ASP A 248 24.21 -15.69 8.52
CA ASP A 248 25.20 -14.59 8.39
C ASP A 248 24.62 -13.19 8.68
N GLY A 249 23.73 -13.12 9.68
CA GLY A 249 23.08 -11.88 10.10
C GLY A 249 21.89 -11.43 9.24
N ALA A 250 21.66 -12.05 8.07
CA ALA A 250 20.55 -11.75 7.18
C ALA A 250 19.35 -12.69 7.40
N TRP A 251 18.14 -12.15 7.37
CA TRP A 251 16.92 -12.93 7.42
C TRP A 251 16.63 -13.57 6.06
N GLN A 252 16.12 -14.79 6.10
CA GLN A 252 15.66 -15.51 4.92
C GLN A 252 14.39 -16.28 5.23
N ALA A 253 13.57 -16.48 4.21
CA ALA A 253 12.43 -17.36 4.25
C ALA A 253 12.58 -18.45 3.19
N THR A 254 12.01 -19.62 3.45
CA THR A 254 11.97 -20.75 2.53
C THR A 254 10.53 -21.18 2.37
N LEU A 255 9.95 -20.99 1.19
CA LEU A 255 8.65 -21.56 0.85
C LEU A 255 8.83 -22.97 0.28
N THR A 256 7.86 -23.84 0.50
CA THR A 256 7.81 -25.17 -0.11
C THR A 256 6.65 -25.22 -1.11
N SER A 257 6.94 -25.57 -2.37
CA SER A 257 5.92 -25.67 -3.41
C SER A 257 5.03 -26.90 -3.20
N VAL A 258 3.90 -26.94 -3.89
CA VAL A 258 3.21 -28.21 -4.17
C VAL A 258 4.15 -29.14 -4.96
N PRO A 259 3.89 -30.47 -5.00
CA PRO A 259 4.68 -31.39 -5.80
C PRO A 259 4.73 -30.91 -7.26
N PRO A 260 5.93 -30.67 -7.81
CA PRO A 260 6.05 -30.16 -9.16
C PRO A 260 5.77 -31.26 -10.18
N ARG A 261 5.41 -30.85 -11.40
CA ARG A 261 5.27 -31.75 -12.55
C ARG A 261 5.57 -31.04 -13.86
N THR A 262 5.92 -31.79 -14.89
CA THR A 262 6.10 -31.25 -16.25
C THR A 262 5.23 -31.96 -17.28
N VAL A 263 4.86 -31.22 -18.32
CA VAL A 263 4.23 -31.75 -19.53
C VAL A 263 5.08 -31.38 -20.75
N PRO A 264 4.99 -32.15 -21.85
CA PRO A 264 5.60 -31.73 -23.12
C PRO A 264 5.07 -30.37 -23.55
N LEU A 265 5.94 -29.53 -24.12
CA LEU A 265 5.53 -28.32 -24.82
C LEU A 265 5.09 -28.72 -26.24
N ASP A 266 3.85 -28.38 -26.61
CA ASP A 266 3.31 -28.67 -27.95
C ASP A 266 4.12 -27.96 -29.04
N ALA A 267 4.22 -28.56 -30.23
CA ALA A 267 5.02 -28.01 -31.32
C ALA A 267 4.48 -26.68 -31.86
N ALA A 268 3.16 -26.49 -31.90
CA ALA A 268 2.56 -25.22 -32.31
C ALA A 268 2.84 -24.14 -31.27
N ASP A 269 2.64 -24.47 -29.99
CA ASP A 269 2.94 -23.58 -28.87
C ASP A 269 4.42 -23.18 -28.81
N ARG A 270 5.33 -24.11 -29.10
CA ARG A 270 6.77 -23.84 -29.22
C ARG A 270 7.06 -22.85 -30.35
N GLY A 271 6.46 -23.05 -31.52
CA GLY A 271 6.58 -22.14 -32.65
C GLY A 271 6.07 -20.74 -32.34
N ASP A 272 4.92 -20.64 -31.68
CA ASP A 272 4.33 -19.36 -31.24
C ASP A 272 5.24 -18.66 -30.20
N LEU A 273 5.77 -19.41 -29.21
CA LEU A 273 6.72 -18.87 -28.22
C LEU A 273 7.98 -18.32 -28.88
N LEU A 274 8.60 -19.09 -29.76
CA LEU A 274 9.82 -18.66 -30.47
C LEU A 274 9.54 -17.43 -31.34
N THR A 275 8.41 -17.39 -32.03
CA THR A 275 8.00 -16.24 -32.84
C THR A 275 7.80 -15.00 -31.96
N ALA A 276 7.07 -15.11 -30.86
CA ALA A 276 6.81 -13.99 -29.95
C ALA A 276 8.11 -13.47 -29.29
N LEU A 277 9.06 -14.36 -28.99
CA LEU A 277 10.37 -14.03 -28.41
C LEU A 277 11.39 -13.54 -29.45
N GLY A 278 11.09 -13.63 -30.75
CA GLY A 278 12.06 -13.37 -31.82
C GLY A 278 13.25 -14.35 -31.80
N TRP A 279 13.04 -15.58 -31.32
CA TRP A 279 14.04 -16.63 -31.21
C TRP A 279 13.84 -17.69 -32.30
N SER A 280 14.88 -18.48 -32.53
CA SER A 280 14.88 -19.65 -33.40
C SER A 280 15.27 -20.90 -32.64
N GLU A 281 15.13 -22.07 -33.26
CA GLU A 281 15.59 -23.33 -32.67
C GLU A 281 17.10 -23.34 -32.37
N ALA A 282 17.90 -22.59 -33.15
CA ALA A 282 19.35 -22.46 -32.94
C ALA A 282 19.71 -21.59 -31.72
N ASP A 283 18.76 -20.80 -31.22
CA ASP A 283 18.94 -19.99 -30.01
C ASP A 283 18.72 -20.80 -28.72
N LEU A 284 18.25 -22.05 -28.82
CA LEU A 284 17.96 -22.92 -27.69
C LEU A 284 19.13 -23.85 -27.35
N ASP A 285 19.32 -24.10 -26.05
CA ASP A 285 20.23 -25.11 -25.54
C ASP A 285 19.63 -26.52 -25.78
N PRO A 286 20.26 -27.39 -26.60
CA PRO A 286 19.75 -28.72 -26.88
C PRO A 286 19.79 -29.66 -25.67
N ASP A 287 20.62 -29.39 -24.66
CA ASP A 287 20.76 -30.22 -23.45
C ASP A 287 19.70 -29.90 -22.39
N LEU A 288 18.87 -28.88 -22.64
CA LEU A 288 17.77 -28.44 -21.79
C LEU A 288 16.47 -28.40 -22.62
N PRO A 289 15.81 -29.54 -22.84
CA PRO A 289 14.65 -29.62 -23.71
C PRO A 289 13.48 -28.77 -23.18
N ALA A 290 12.82 -28.05 -24.07
CA ALA A 290 11.70 -27.20 -23.72
C ALA A 290 10.49 -28.02 -23.22
N ARG A 291 9.91 -27.61 -22.09
CA ARG A 291 8.72 -28.24 -21.47
C ARG A 291 7.87 -27.17 -20.79
N VAL A 292 6.65 -27.52 -20.39
CA VAL A 292 5.85 -26.68 -19.48
C VAL A 292 5.93 -27.28 -18.08
N ALA A 293 6.42 -26.51 -17.12
CA ALA A 293 6.64 -26.92 -15.74
C ALA A 293 5.60 -26.29 -14.80
N TYR A 294 5.21 -27.05 -13.78
CA TYR A 294 4.26 -26.62 -12.76
C TYR A 294 4.82 -26.79 -11.37
N ALA A 295 4.61 -25.80 -10.51
CA ALA A 295 4.84 -25.89 -9.07
C ALA A 295 3.89 -24.94 -8.31
N GLY A 296 2.61 -24.94 -8.70
CA GLY A 296 1.57 -24.02 -8.22
C GLY A 296 1.05 -23.12 -9.33
N ALA A 297 1.90 -22.78 -10.29
CA ALA A 297 1.62 -22.05 -11.52
C ALA A 297 2.33 -22.71 -12.71
N TRP A 298 1.81 -22.54 -13.94
CA TRP A 298 2.39 -23.11 -15.15
C TRP A 298 3.36 -22.13 -15.83
N HIS A 299 4.53 -22.65 -16.19
CA HIS A 299 5.62 -21.89 -16.82
C HIS A 299 6.25 -22.72 -17.95
N PRO A 300 6.19 -22.28 -19.22
CA PRO A 300 7.07 -22.82 -20.25
C PRO A 300 8.53 -22.56 -19.87
N VAL A 301 9.37 -23.58 -19.96
CA VAL A 301 10.82 -23.51 -19.71
C VAL A 301 11.53 -23.59 -21.05
N LEU A 302 12.23 -22.53 -21.44
CA LEU A 302 13.06 -22.48 -22.63
C LEU A 302 14.48 -22.09 -22.21
N ALA A 303 15.46 -22.94 -22.55
CA ALA A 303 16.84 -22.66 -22.25
C ALA A 303 17.52 -21.98 -23.44
N ALA A 304 18.09 -20.80 -23.24
CA ALA A 304 18.91 -20.11 -24.22
C ALA A 304 20.28 -20.79 -24.35
N ALA A 305 20.78 -20.91 -25.57
CA ALA A 305 22.10 -21.49 -25.86
C ALA A 305 23.25 -20.65 -25.30
N THR A 306 23.05 -19.33 -25.13
CA THR A 306 24.08 -18.41 -24.64
C THR A 306 23.53 -17.40 -23.62
N ARG A 307 24.42 -16.91 -22.75
CA ARG A 307 24.10 -15.82 -21.83
C ARG A 307 23.68 -14.54 -22.56
N GLN A 308 24.27 -14.26 -23.71
CA GLN A 308 23.96 -13.10 -24.54
C GLN A 308 22.53 -13.18 -25.09
N ARG A 309 22.11 -14.36 -25.59
CA ARG A 309 20.75 -14.55 -26.10
C ARG A 309 19.69 -14.29 -25.02
N LEU A 310 19.96 -14.72 -23.78
CA LEU A 310 19.10 -14.41 -22.64
C LEU A 310 19.15 -12.90 -22.29
N ALA A 311 20.32 -12.26 -22.34
CA ALA A 311 20.51 -10.82 -22.06
C ALA A 311 19.72 -9.93 -23.02
N ASP A 312 19.72 -10.29 -24.30
CA ASP A 312 19.13 -9.51 -25.38
C ASP A 312 17.64 -9.85 -25.56
N LEU A 313 16.92 -10.14 -24.47
CA LEU A 313 15.48 -10.41 -24.53
C LEU A 313 14.74 -9.16 -24.98
N GLU A 314 14.12 -9.29 -26.13
CA GLU A 314 13.12 -8.40 -26.69
C GLU A 314 12.01 -9.31 -27.24
N TYR A 315 10.75 -8.97 -27.01
CA TYR A 315 9.65 -9.85 -27.40
C TYR A 315 8.38 -9.03 -27.65
N ASP A 316 7.44 -9.58 -28.41
CA ASP A 316 6.11 -9.00 -28.63
C ASP A 316 5.22 -9.25 -27.41
N PRO A 317 4.90 -8.22 -26.59
CA PRO A 317 4.13 -8.42 -25.38
C PRO A 317 2.67 -8.76 -25.64
N ALA A 318 2.10 -8.34 -26.76
CA ALA A 318 0.72 -8.65 -27.11
C ALA A 318 0.62 -10.12 -27.54
N ALA A 319 1.46 -10.55 -28.48
CA ALA A 319 1.46 -11.93 -28.97
C ALA A 319 1.76 -12.93 -27.83
N LEU A 320 2.76 -12.64 -27.00
CA LEU A 320 3.10 -13.51 -25.87
C LEU A 320 1.99 -13.54 -24.82
N GLY A 321 1.40 -12.38 -24.50
CA GLY A 321 0.29 -12.28 -23.55
C GLY A 321 -0.95 -13.06 -23.98
N GLU A 322 -1.32 -12.98 -25.27
CA GLU A 322 -2.43 -13.76 -25.82
C GLU A 322 -2.18 -15.28 -25.75
N LEU A 323 -0.97 -15.73 -26.10
CA LEU A 323 -0.61 -17.14 -26.01
C LEU A 323 -0.69 -17.65 -24.56
N MET A 324 -0.11 -16.90 -23.63
CA MET A 324 -0.14 -17.24 -22.21
C MET A 324 -1.58 -17.31 -21.67
N ALA A 325 -2.46 -16.38 -22.08
CA ALA A 325 -3.86 -16.40 -21.69
C ALA A 325 -4.61 -17.62 -22.23
N ARG A 326 -4.34 -18.05 -23.48
CA ARG A 326 -4.94 -19.26 -24.07
C ARG A 326 -4.55 -20.54 -23.33
N ARG A 327 -3.35 -20.57 -22.73
CA ARG A 327 -2.76 -21.76 -22.10
C ARG A 327 -2.72 -21.72 -20.57
N ASP A 328 -3.24 -20.64 -19.97
CA ASP A 328 -3.19 -20.39 -18.53
C ASP A 328 -1.75 -20.45 -17.97
N TRP A 329 -0.81 -19.84 -18.70
CA TRP A 329 0.58 -19.72 -18.26
C TRP A 329 0.82 -18.42 -17.51
N THR A 330 1.59 -18.49 -16.44
CA THR A 330 1.85 -17.34 -15.56
C THR A 330 3.03 -16.51 -16.03
N THR A 331 4.19 -17.13 -16.29
CA THR A 331 5.37 -16.50 -16.91
C THR A 331 6.01 -17.49 -17.88
N VAL A 332 6.98 -17.03 -18.68
CA VAL A 332 7.88 -17.92 -19.43
C VAL A 332 9.22 -17.96 -18.70
N ALA A 333 9.65 -19.12 -18.23
CA ALA A 333 10.94 -19.31 -17.58
C ALA A 333 12.05 -19.46 -18.62
N LEU A 334 12.62 -18.33 -19.06
CA LEU A 334 13.79 -18.30 -19.93
C LEU A 334 15.04 -18.50 -19.06
N VAL A 335 15.88 -19.47 -19.39
CA VAL A 335 17.05 -19.81 -18.56
C VAL A 335 18.32 -19.93 -19.38
N TRP A 336 19.48 -19.68 -18.77
CA TRP A 336 20.78 -20.05 -19.31
C TRP A 336 21.60 -20.74 -18.22
N ARG A 337 22.25 -21.85 -18.55
CA ARG A 337 23.08 -22.63 -17.63
C ARG A 337 24.48 -22.03 -17.58
N GLU A 338 24.83 -21.40 -16.46
CA GLU A 338 26.19 -20.92 -16.19
C GLU A 338 27.10 -22.07 -15.73
N ALA A 339 26.56 -22.92 -14.87
CA ALA A 339 27.24 -24.09 -14.31
C ALA A 339 26.23 -25.20 -14.00
N ALA A 340 26.70 -26.38 -13.59
CA ALA A 340 25.86 -27.55 -13.30
C ALA A 340 24.69 -27.25 -12.33
N THR A 341 24.87 -26.31 -11.40
CA THR A 341 23.86 -25.93 -10.40
C THR A 341 23.61 -24.42 -10.34
N THR A 342 24.08 -23.65 -11.33
CA THR A 342 23.87 -22.19 -11.37
C THR A 342 23.27 -21.77 -12.71
N PHE A 343 22.16 -21.05 -12.65
CA PHE A 343 21.37 -20.65 -13.81
C PHE A 343 21.04 -19.16 -13.74
N HIS A 344 21.09 -18.49 -14.89
CA HIS A 344 20.52 -17.16 -15.06
C HIS A 344 19.12 -17.33 -15.61
N ALA A 345 18.17 -16.53 -15.13
CA ALA A 345 16.78 -16.60 -15.54
C ALA A 345 16.24 -15.21 -15.89
N ARG A 346 15.27 -15.22 -16.81
CA ARG A 346 14.42 -14.08 -17.15
C ARG A 346 12.98 -14.56 -17.28
N ASN A 347 12.03 -13.77 -16.81
CA ASN A 347 10.61 -14.16 -16.79
C ASN A 347 9.72 -13.09 -17.42
N PRO A 348 9.51 -13.11 -18.76
CA PRO A 348 8.46 -12.32 -19.39
C PRO A 348 7.13 -12.49 -18.66
N PHE A 349 6.49 -11.37 -18.33
CA PHE A 349 5.22 -11.37 -17.60
C PHE A 349 4.15 -10.40 -18.15
N PRO A 350 3.79 -10.46 -19.45
CA PRO A 350 2.71 -9.63 -20.00
C PRO A 350 1.37 -9.69 -19.24
N PRO A 351 0.90 -10.86 -18.74
CA PRO A 351 -0.35 -10.92 -17.97
C PRO A 351 -0.34 -10.05 -16.70
N GLY A 352 0.84 -9.82 -16.12
CA GLY A 352 1.02 -8.92 -14.97
C GLY A 352 1.01 -7.43 -15.32
N GLY A 353 0.98 -7.08 -16.61
CA GLY A 353 1.06 -5.69 -17.07
C GLY A 353 2.45 -5.06 -16.96
N VAL A 354 3.49 -5.89 -16.80
CA VAL A 354 4.91 -5.50 -16.82
C VAL A 354 5.64 -6.29 -17.90
N VAL A 355 6.81 -5.81 -18.30
CA VAL A 355 7.66 -6.52 -19.28
C VAL A 355 8.18 -7.82 -18.65
N GLU A 356 8.80 -7.72 -17.48
CA GLU A 356 9.44 -8.86 -16.85
C GLU A 356 9.29 -8.77 -15.34
N ASP A 357 9.21 -9.93 -14.69
CA ASP A 357 9.25 -10.04 -13.24
C ASP A 357 10.71 -10.16 -12.76
N PRO A 358 11.20 -9.35 -11.80
CA PRO A 358 12.61 -9.34 -11.41
C PRO A 358 13.04 -10.55 -10.56
N ALA A 359 12.09 -11.25 -9.92
CA ALA A 359 12.37 -12.53 -9.25
C ALA A 359 11.10 -13.37 -9.09
N THR A 360 11.06 -14.53 -9.74
CA THR A 360 9.85 -15.35 -9.85
C THR A 360 9.99 -16.69 -9.12
N GLY A 361 9.63 -16.71 -7.84
CA GLY A 361 9.78 -17.91 -6.99
C GLY A 361 9.02 -19.15 -7.50
N ALA A 362 7.82 -18.96 -8.06
CA ALA A 362 7.02 -20.06 -8.62
C ALA A 362 7.70 -20.69 -9.85
N ALA A 363 8.25 -19.86 -10.75
CA ALA A 363 9.01 -20.33 -11.91
C ALA A 363 10.30 -21.06 -11.47
N ALA A 364 11.00 -20.56 -10.46
CA ALA A 364 12.19 -21.21 -9.91
C ALA A 364 11.87 -22.59 -9.29
N ALA A 365 10.75 -22.71 -8.58
CA ALA A 365 10.28 -23.99 -8.05
C ALA A 365 9.92 -24.98 -9.17
N ALA A 366 9.18 -24.51 -10.18
CA ALA A 366 8.81 -25.29 -11.36
C ALA A 366 10.04 -25.75 -12.14
N PHE A 367 11.04 -24.87 -12.29
CA PHE A 367 12.31 -25.17 -12.94
C PHE A 367 13.11 -26.24 -12.19
N GLY A 368 13.19 -26.16 -10.86
CA GLY A 368 13.81 -27.22 -10.04
C GLY A 368 13.12 -28.58 -10.23
N GLY A 369 11.79 -28.59 -10.29
CA GLY A 369 11.00 -29.79 -10.59
C GLY A 369 11.25 -30.34 -12.00
N TYR A 370 11.35 -29.44 -12.99
CA TYR A 370 11.72 -29.79 -14.36
C TYR A 370 13.10 -30.47 -14.42
N LEU A 371 14.12 -29.89 -13.79
CA LEU A 371 15.46 -30.49 -13.78
C LEU A 371 15.47 -31.88 -13.12
N ARG A 372 14.69 -32.06 -12.05
CA ARG A 372 14.50 -33.37 -11.40
C ARG A 372 13.85 -34.39 -12.35
N GLU A 373 12.69 -34.06 -12.92
CA GLU A 373 11.95 -35.01 -13.77
C GLU A 373 12.70 -35.36 -15.06
N GLN A 374 13.49 -34.43 -15.60
CA GLN A 374 14.30 -34.69 -16.78
C GLN A 374 15.65 -35.38 -16.46
N GLY A 375 15.97 -35.61 -15.19
CA GLY A 375 17.24 -36.21 -14.78
C GLY A 375 18.46 -35.35 -15.11
N LEU A 376 18.29 -34.02 -15.16
CA LEU A 376 19.31 -33.07 -15.61
C LEU A 376 20.22 -32.59 -14.48
N VAL A 377 19.96 -33.00 -13.24
CA VAL A 377 20.79 -32.74 -12.05
C VAL A 377 20.82 -33.95 -11.12
N PRO A 378 21.92 -34.20 -10.39
CA PRO A 378 21.97 -35.23 -9.35
C PRO A 378 21.11 -34.83 -8.15
N LEU A 379 20.39 -35.79 -7.55
CA LEU A 379 19.44 -35.53 -6.47
C LEU A 379 19.91 -36.10 -5.12
N PRO A 380 19.64 -35.41 -3.99
CA PRO A 380 19.03 -34.07 -3.92
C PRO A 380 19.98 -32.99 -4.47
N ALA A 381 19.41 -31.95 -5.08
CA ALA A 381 20.17 -30.85 -5.65
C ALA A 381 19.92 -29.55 -4.89
N ARG A 382 20.93 -28.68 -4.85
CA ARG A 382 20.78 -27.26 -4.49
C ARG A 382 21.22 -26.42 -5.66
N LEU A 383 20.31 -25.60 -6.17
CA LEU A 383 20.54 -24.73 -7.32
C LEU A 383 20.58 -23.27 -6.89
N THR A 384 21.35 -22.48 -7.63
CA THR A 384 21.28 -21.01 -7.59
C THR A 384 20.61 -20.53 -8.87
N VAL A 385 19.51 -19.80 -8.74
CA VAL A 385 18.86 -19.09 -9.85
C VAL A 385 19.07 -17.60 -9.65
N LEU A 386 19.76 -16.98 -10.60
CA LEU A 386 20.03 -15.53 -10.65
C LEU A 386 19.04 -14.90 -11.63
N GLN A 387 18.27 -13.91 -11.19
CA GLN A 387 17.23 -13.27 -12.01
C GLN A 387 17.27 -11.75 -11.84
N GLY A 388 16.75 -11.02 -12.83
CA GLY A 388 16.57 -9.57 -12.76
C GLY A 388 17.84 -8.74 -12.90
N ALA A 389 19.02 -9.37 -13.07
CA ALA A 389 20.29 -8.67 -13.27
C ALA A 389 20.26 -7.77 -14.51
N ASP A 390 19.75 -8.26 -15.64
CA ASP A 390 19.60 -7.49 -16.88
C ASP A 390 18.56 -6.35 -16.77
N MET A 391 17.69 -6.41 -15.75
CA MET A 391 16.72 -5.35 -15.43
C MET A 391 17.26 -4.32 -14.42
N GLY A 392 18.51 -4.47 -13.95
CA GLY A 392 19.08 -3.65 -12.87
C GLY A 392 18.53 -3.99 -11.48
N ARG A 393 17.81 -5.10 -11.32
CA ARG A 393 17.25 -5.60 -10.04
C ARG A 393 17.77 -7.00 -9.71
N PRO A 394 19.08 -7.15 -9.45
CA PRO A 394 19.67 -8.46 -9.22
C PRO A 394 19.01 -9.18 -8.05
N SER A 395 18.64 -10.44 -8.27
CA SER A 395 17.94 -11.29 -7.34
C SER A 395 18.56 -12.67 -7.31
N ARG A 396 18.62 -13.29 -6.13
CA ARG A 396 19.17 -14.64 -5.92
C ARG A 396 18.13 -15.52 -5.25
N LEU A 397 17.76 -16.60 -5.93
CA LEU A 397 16.90 -17.65 -5.40
C LEU A 397 17.75 -18.90 -5.18
N THR A 398 17.67 -19.49 -3.98
CA THR A 398 18.26 -20.80 -3.71
C THR A 398 17.15 -21.84 -3.81
N VAL A 399 17.33 -22.83 -4.68
CA VAL A 399 16.31 -23.84 -4.98
C VAL A 399 16.81 -25.20 -4.51
N ASP A 400 16.24 -25.71 -3.42
CA ASP A 400 16.51 -27.05 -2.92
C ASP A 400 15.51 -28.02 -3.55
N VAL A 401 16.03 -29.00 -4.31
CA VAL A 401 15.27 -29.99 -5.07
C VAL A 401 15.42 -31.36 -4.39
N PRO A 402 14.41 -31.84 -3.64
CA PRO A 402 14.49 -33.13 -2.97
C PRO A 402 14.48 -34.30 -3.95
N ALA A 403 15.06 -35.42 -3.55
CA ALA A 403 15.07 -36.65 -4.35
C ALA A 403 13.70 -37.32 -4.48
N HIS A 404 12.83 -37.18 -3.48
CA HIS A 404 11.50 -37.80 -3.50
C HIS A 404 10.59 -37.10 -4.53
N PRO A 405 9.95 -37.83 -5.46
CA PRO A 405 9.16 -37.24 -6.55
C PRO A 405 7.96 -36.44 -6.04
N ASP A 406 7.29 -36.92 -5.00
CA ASP A 406 6.14 -36.21 -4.40
C ASP A 406 6.53 -35.08 -3.44
N ALA A 407 7.83 -34.85 -3.20
CA ALA A 407 8.25 -33.72 -2.38
C ALA A 407 8.25 -32.45 -3.21
N GLY A 408 7.66 -31.39 -2.64
CA GLY A 408 7.73 -30.02 -3.15
C GLY A 408 9.16 -29.52 -3.26
N VAL A 409 9.39 -28.59 -4.18
CA VAL A 409 10.66 -27.87 -4.32
C VAL A 409 10.67 -26.71 -3.34
N ARG A 410 11.80 -26.50 -2.67
CA ARG A 410 11.95 -25.45 -1.65
C ARG A 410 12.69 -24.27 -2.26
N VAL A 411 12.12 -23.08 -2.15
CA VAL A 411 12.73 -21.84 -2.66
C VAL A 411 13.02 -20.91 -1.51
N THR A 412 14.29 -20.61 -1.33
CA THR A 412 14.81 -19.72 -0.28
C THR A 412 15.25 -18.39 -0.87
N GLY A 413 14.90 -17.31 -0.18
CA GLY A 413 15.34 -15.96 -0.49
C GLY A 413 15.49 -15.10 0.76
N ASN A 414 16.41 -14.14 0.71
CA ASN A 414 16.43 -13.03 1.65
C ASN A 414 15.27 -12.07 1.36
N ALA A 415 14.98 -11.18 2.30
CA ALA A 415 14.26 -9.96 2.00
C ALA A 415 14.84 -8.81 2.82
N VAL A 416 14.71 -7.60 2.30
CA VAL A 416 15.21 -6.38 2.94
C VAL A 416 14.15 -5.29 2.89
N ALA A 417 14.00 -4.54 3.99
CA ALA A 417 13.08 -3.42 4.05
C ALA A 417 13.47 -2.33 3.03
N LEU A 418 12.46 -1.79 2.34
CA LEU A 418 12.63 -0.66 1.43
C LEU A 418 12.34 0.66 2.17
N PRO A 419 13.05 1.75 1.83
CA PRO A 419 12.79 3.05 2.42
C PRO A 419 11.35 3.53 2.17
N ALA A 420 10.82 4.35 3.08
CA ALA A 420 9.53 5.01 2.88
C ALA A 420 9.57 5.94 1.65
N ARG A 421 8.45 6.08 0.94
CA ARG A 421 8.32 7.02 -0.19
C ARG A 421 8.75 8.42 0.25
N GLY A 422 9.82 8.96 -0.36
CA GLY A 422 10.35 10.31 -0.08
C GLY A 422 11.81 10.39 0.38
N THR A 423 12.54 9.27 0.48
CA THR A 423 13.95 9.25 0.95
C THR A 423 15.00 9.04 -0.15
N TRP A 424 14.59 8.96 -1.42
CA TRP A 424 15.52 9.01 -2.54
C TRP A 424 15.83 10.49 -2.87
N GLN A 425 16.95 11.00 -2.37
CA GLN A 425 17.65 12.07 -3.07
C GLN A 425 18.50 11.39 -4.15
N GLU A 426 18.20 11.68 -5.42
CA GLU A 426 19.10 11.34 -6.53
C GLU A 426 20.40 12.09 -6.32
N GLU A 427 21.45 11.39 -5.89
CA GLU A 427 22.82 11.88 -6.07
C GLU A 427 23.14 11.82 -7.57
N SER A 428 23.51 12.99 -8.10
CA SER A 428 23.68 13.32 -9.52
C SER A 428 24.88 12.66 -10.18
#